data_AF-A0A933Y8S9-F1
#
_entry.id   AF-A0A933Y8S9-F1
#
_cell.length_a   1.000
_cell.length_b   1.000
_cell.length_c   1.000
_cell.angle_alpha   90.00
_cell.angle_beta   90.00
_cell.angle_gamma   90.00
#
_symmetry.space_group_name_H-M   'P 1'
#
loop_
_entity.id
_entity.type
_entity.pdbx_description
1 polymer ?
#
loop_
_entity_poly.entity_id
_entity_poly.type
_entity_poly.pdbx_seq_one_letter_code
_entity_poly.pdbx_strand_id
1 'polypeptide(L)'
;MSTLIRSNTMLSYIYQIAHYFERSHGVRPNALYLNKDHFRRLRDAFGDPDDIEAMTRHVGMRLIISNDALHPHLAYLQNLDPRRRHAHASTPQPARAR
;
A
#
# COMPACT_ATOMS: atom_id res chain seq x y z
N MET A 1 -31.65 -1.20 -13.23
CA MET A 1 -30.73 -0.12 -13.67
C MET A 1 -29.34 -0.49 -13.17
N SER A 2 -28.57 -1.18 -14.00
CA SER A 2 -27.22 -1.63 -13.65
C SER A 2 -26.29 -0.43 -13.62
N THR A 3 -25.83 -0.05 -12.43
CA THR A 3 -24.78 0.95 -12.25
C THR A 3 -23.53 0.41 -12.92
N LEU A 4 -23.28 0.91 -14.13
CA LEU A 4 -22.05 0.64 -14.87
C LEU A 4 -20.90 1.09 -13.97
N ILE A 5 -20.19 0.13 -13.37
CA ILE A 5 -18.89 0.37 -12.79
C ILE A 5 -18.07 0.92 -13.95
N ARG A 6 -17.91 2.24 -14.04
CA ARG A 6 -16.91 2.85 -14.92
C ARG A 6 -15.63 2.11 -14.58
N SER A 7 -15.11 1.37 -15.55
CA SER A 7 -13.89 0.60 -15.45
C SER A 7 -12.79 1.53 -14.95
N ASN A 8 -12.54 1.49 -13.64
CA ASN A 8 -11.60 2.38 -12.99
C ASN A 8 -10.22 1.76 -13.19
N THR A 9 -9.65 2.02 -14.37
CA THR A 9 -8.50 1.30 -14.94
C THR A 9 -7.33 1.17 -13.97
N MET A 10 -7.09 2.19 -13.13
CA MET A 10 -6.02 2.20 -12.14
C MET A 10 -6.29 1.27 -10.93
N LEU A 11 -7.47 1.36 -10.30
CA LEU A 11 -7.81 0.50 -9.15
C LEU A 11 -7.90 -0.96 -9.57
N SER A 12 -8.55 -1.26 -10.69
CA SER A 12 -8.62 -2.62 -11.22
C SER A 12 -7.23 -3.19 -11.50
N TYR A 13 -6.31 -2.37 -12.05
CA TYR A 13 -4.92 -2.77 -12.26
C TYR A 13 -4.20 -3.08 -10.95
N ILE A 14 -4.34 -2.22 -9.92
CA ILE A 14 -3.74 -2.44 -8.59
C ILE A 14 -4.23 -3.76 -7.97
N TYR A 15 -5.54 -4.02 -8.00
CA TYR A 15 -6.09 -5.28 -7.48
C TYR A 15 -5.60 -6.49 -8.27
N GLN A 16 -5.47 -6.37 -9.59
CA GLN A 16 -4.93 -7.45 -10.43
C GLN A 16 -3.49 -7.79 -10.06
N ILE A 17 -2.61 -6.80 -9.96
CA ILE A 17 -1.21 -7.04 -9.57
C ILE A 17 -1.10 -7.52 -8.12
N ALA A 18 -1.99 -7.09 -7.22
CA ALA A 18 -2.04 -7.56 -5.84
C ALA A 18 -2.42 -9.03 -5.73
N HIS A 19 -3.44 -9.43 -6.48
CA HIS A 19 -3.87 -10.82 -6.54
C HIS A 19 -2.79 -11.72 -7.15
N TYR A 20 -2.07 -11.25 -8.17
CA TYR A 20 -0.92 -11.97 -8.70
C TYR A 20 0.20 -12.08 -7.66
N PHE A 21 0.55 -10.97 -7.00
CA PHE A 21 1.57 -10.95 -5.95
C PHE A 21 1.28 -11.94 -4.82
N GLU A 22 0.04 -11.96 -4.30
CA GLU A 22 -0.38 -12.89 -3.24
C GLU A 22 -0.25 -14.34 -3.67
N ARG A 23 -0.66 -14.67 -4.90
CA ARG A 23 -0.53 -16.03 -5.43
C ARG A 23 0.91 -16.45 -5.71
N SER A 24 1.76 -15.53 -6.13
CA SER A 24 3.16 -15.80 -6.44
C SER A 24 4.07 -15.87 -5.20
N HIS A 25 3.81 -15.04 -4.18
CA HIS A 25 4.67 -14.93 -3.00
C HIS A 25 4.09 -15.55 -1.73
N GLY A 26 2.82 -15.95 -1.71
CA GLY A 26 2.15 -16.52 -0.53
C GLY A 26 1.91 -15.52 0.60
N VAL A 27 2.14 -14.23 0.34
CA VAL A 27 1.95 -13.13 1.29
C VAL A 27 1.22 -11.98 0.63
N ARG A 28 0.39 -11.27 1.40
CA ARG A 28 -0.28 -10.07 0.92
C ARG A 28 0.71 -8.91 0.83
N PRO A 29 0.68 -8.13 -0.26
CA PRO A 29 1.46 -6.90 -0.36
C PRO A 29 0.99 -5.92 0.74
N ASN A 30 1.92 -5.11 1.26
CA ASN A 30 1.61 -4.10 2.26
C ASN A 30 2.10 -2.69 1.87
N ALA A 31 2.74 -2.58 0.70
CA ALA A 31 3.18 -1.33 0.12
C ALA A 31 2.85 -1.28 -1.39
N LEU A 32 2.39 -0.12 -1.84
CA LEU A 32 2.15 0.21 -3.23
C LEU A 32 3.01 1.43 -3.60
N TYR A 33 3.94 1.22 -4.55
CA TYR A 33 4.81 2.26 -5.07
C TYR A 33 4.20 2.89 -6.31
N LEU A 34 4.13 4.22 -6.31
CA LEU A 34 3.57 5.03 -7.38
C LEU A 34 4.48 6.23 -7.65
N ASN A 35 4.46 6.76 -8.87
CA ASN A 35 4.95 8.11 -9.11
C ASN A 35 3.80 9.13 -8.95
N LYS A 36 4.10 10.42 -9.10
CA LYS A 36 3.11 11.49 -8.95
C LYS A 36 1.95 11.38 -9.94
N ASP A 37 2.21 10.98 -11.18
CA ASP A 37 1.17 10.82 -12.20
C ASP A 37 0.25 9.65 -11.91
N HIS A 38 0.81 8.52 -11.49
CA HIS A 38 0.07 7.35 -11.06
C HIS A 38 -0.79 7.67 -9.83
N PHE A 39 -0.25 8.44 -8.88
CA PHE A 39 -0.99 8.88 -7.72
C PHE A 39 -2.16 9.80 -8.09
N ARG A 40 -1.96 10.74 -9.01
CA ARG A 40 -3.04 11.58 -9.55
C ARG A 40 -4.15 10.74 -10.19
N ARG A 41 -3.80 9.76 -11.03
CA ARG A 41 -4.79 8.86 -11.65
C ARG A 41 -5.51 7.99 -10.62
N LEU A 42 -4.79 7.53 -9.60
CA LEU A 42 -5.40 6.79 -8.49
C LEU A 42 -6.40 7.68 -7.75
N ARG A 43 -6.04 8.94 -7.49
CA ARG A 43 -6.90 9.93 -6.83
C ARG A 43 -8.15 10.25 -7.64
N ASP A 44 -8.02 10.43 -8.94
CA ASP A 44 -9.16 10.66 -9.85
C ASP A 44 -10.12 9.45 -9.90
N ALA A 45 -9.64 8.28 -9.47
CA ALA A 45 -10.41 7.06 -9.33
C ALA A 45 -11.27 7.03 -8.05
N PHE A 46 -11.05 7.92 -7.08
CA PHE A 46 -11.88 8.06 -5.88
C PHE A 46 -12.85 9.23 -6.01
N GLY A 47 -14.01 9.11 -5.36
CA GLY A 47 -15.04 10.15 -5.38
C GLY A 47 -14.64 11.42 -4.62
N ASP A 48 -13.76 11.28 -3.62
CA ASP A 48 -13.15 12.39 -2.88
C ASP A 48 -11.62 12.31 -3.05
N PRO A 49 -11.02 13.25 -3.81
CA PRO A 49 -9.59 13.24 -4.10
C PRO A 49 -8.71 13.66 -2.91
N ASP A 50 -9.25 14.35 -1.91
CA ASP A 50 -8.43 14.89 -0.81
C ASP A 50 -8.28 13.92 0.37
N ASP A 51 -9.06 12.85 0.40
CA ASP A 51 -9.01 11.84 1.47
C ASP A 51 -7.98 10.73 1.18
N ILE A 52 -6.69 11.09 1.28
CA ILE A 52 -5.57 10.15 1.12
C ILE A 52 -5.66 9.00 2.12
N GLU A 53 -6.20 9.24 3.31
CA GLU A 53 -6.34 8.22 4.33
C GLU A 53 -7.40 7.19 3.94
N ALA A 54 -8.56 7.62 3.42
CA ALA A 54 -9.56 6.73 2.87
C ALA A 54 -9.04 5.95 1.66
N MET A 55 -8.27 6.58 0.77
CA MET A 55 -7.64 5.84 -0.35
C MET A 55 -6.72 4.74 0.18
N THR A 56 -5.86 5.06 1.16
CA THR A 56 -4.93 4.11 1.76
C THR A 56 -5.68 2.98 2.47
N ARG A 57 -6.77 3.29 3.19
CA ARG A 57 -7.67 2.30 3.81
C ARG A 57 -8.35 1.40 2.77
N HIS A 58 -8.80 1.98 1.67
CA HIS A 58 -9.50 1.25 0.61
C HIS A 58 -8.57 0.29 -0.15
N VAL A 59 -7.34 0.75 -0.43
CA VAL A 59 -6.31 -0.07 -1.08
C VAL A 59 -5.73 -1.11 -0.11
N GLY A 60 -5.76 -0.84 1.20
CA GLY A 60 -5.26 -1.75 2.23
C GLY A 60 -3.73 -1.87 2.27
N MET A 61 -3.03 -0.94 1.59
CA MET A 61 -1.57 -0.92 1.46
C MET A 61 -1.06 0.49 1.70
N ARG A 62 0.15 0.61 2.23
CA ARG A 62 0.80 1.91 2.36
C ARG A 62 1.17 2.46 0.98
N LEU A 63 0.78 3.70 0.70
CA LEU A 63 1.17 4.41 -0.51
C LEU A 63 2.57 5.00 -0.34
N ILE A 64 3.47 4.69 -1.29
CA ILE A 64 4.83 5.24 -1.33
C ILE A 64 5.00 5.96 -2.66
N ILE A 65 5.21 7.28 -2.60
CA ILE A 65 5.42 8.10 -3.79
C ILE A 65 6.92 8.19 -4.08
N SER A 66 7.35 7.66 -5.22
CA SER A 66 8.73 7.73 -5.69
C SER A 66 8.77 8.07 -7.18
N ASN A 67 9.70 8.94 -7.58
CA ASN A 67 9.93 9.25 -8.99
C ASN A 67 10.55 8.05 -9.73
N ASP A 68 11.19 7.12 -9.02
CA ASP A 68 11.80 5.91 -9.60
C ASP A 68 10.75 4.83 -9.94
N ALA A 69 9.51 5.01 -9.50
CA ALA A 69 8.40 4.10 -9.79
C ALA A 69 7.85 4.34 -11.22
N LEU A 70 8.61 3.89 -12.22
CA LEU A 70 8.23 3.95 -13.65
C LEU A 70 6.90 3.24 -13.93
N HIS A 71 6.58 2.20 -13.16
CA HIS A 71 5.31 1.49 -13.17
C HIS A 71 4.80 1.29 -11.74
N PRO A 72 3.46 1.25 -11.52
CA PRO A 72 2.91 0.85 -10.24
C PRO A 72 3.37 -0.55 -9.89
N HIS A 73 3.94 -0.73 -8.71
CA HIS A 73 4.41 -2.03 -8.25
C HIS A 73 4.18 -2.22 -6.77
N LEU A 74 4.14 -3.48 -6.37
CA LEU A 74 3.82 -3.91 -5.03
C LEU A 74 5.04 -4.45 -4.33
N ALA A 75 5.06 -4.27 -3.02
CA ALA A 75 6.08 -4.86 -2.17
C ALA A 75 5.49 -5.35 -0.86
N TYR A 76 6.22 -6.26 -0.25
CA TYR A 76 6.08 -6.61 1.15
C TYR A 76 7.27 -6.05 1.93
N LEU A 77 7.03 -5.01 2.71
CA LEU A 77 8.03 -4.37 3.56
C LEU A 77 7.88 -4.86 5.00
N GLN A 78 8.93 -5.48 5.53
CA GLN A 78 8.90 -6.09 6.87
C GLN A 78 8.61 -5.08 8.00
N ASN A 79 9.03 -3.82 7.85
CA ASN A 79 8.77 -2.75 8.82
C ASN A 79 7.30 -2.26 8.84
N LEU A 80 6.53 -2.60 7.81
CA LEU A 80 5.09 -2.34 7.75
C LEU A 80 4.26 -3.50 8.29
N ASP A 81 4.87 -4.65 8.57
CA ASP A 81 4.18 -5.77 9.22
C ASP A 81 3.87 -5.41 10.69
N PRO A 82 2.58 -5.36 11.09
CA PRO A 82 2.20 -4.98 12.44
C PRO A 82 2.64 -6.00 13.50
N ARG A 83 2.81 -7.28 13.12
CA ARG A 83 3.27 -8.34 14.04
C ARG A 83 4.75 -8.11 14.43
N ARG A 84 5.55 -7.47 13.57
CA ARG A 84 6.95 -7.14 13.85
C ARG A 84 7.19 -5.84 14.61
N ARG A 85 6.25 -4.88 14.56
CA ARG A 85 6.41 -3.60 15.28
C ARG A 85 6.56 -3.75 16.80
N HIS A 86 6.04 -4.85 17.35
CA HIS A 86 6.17 -5.16 18.77
C HIS A 86 7.46 -5.89 19.16
N ALA A 87 8.20 -6.45 18.20
CA ALA A 87 9.36 -7.29 18.49
C ALA A 87 10.64 -6.51 18.88
N HIS A 88 10.67 -5.18 18.68
CA HIS A 88 11.85 -4.36 18.98
C HIS A 88 11.75 -3.49 20.24
N ALA A 89 10.60 -3.47 20.93
CA ALA A 89 10.37 -2.62 22.10
C ALA A 89 10.74 -3.25 23.45
N SER A 90 11.36 -4.44 23.46
CA SER A 90 11.58 -5.23 24.69
C SER A 90 13.02 -5.64 24.92
N THR A 91 13.99 -4.74 24.70
CA THR A 91 15.33 -4.92 25.31
C THR A 91 15.36 -4.08 26.59
N PRO A 92 15.31 -4.68 27.79
CA PRO A 92 15.60 -3.94 29.00
C PRO A 92 17.06 -3.55 28.95
N GLN A 93 17.32 -2.24 28.87
CA GLN A 93 18.65 -1.68 29.04
C GLN A 93 19.12 -2.07 30.45
N PRO A 94 20.22 -2.83 30.62
CA PRO A 94 20.69 -3.17 31.95
C PRO A 94 21.04 -1.87 32.65
N ALA A 95 20.37 -1.63 33.78
CA ALA A 95 20.65 -0.54 34.69
C ALA A 95 22.17 -0.53 34.94
N ARG A 96 22.84 0.50 34.41
CA ARG A 96 24.24 0.74 34.73
C ARG A 96 24.31 1.05 36.21
N ALA A 97 24.70 0.03 36.98
CA ALA A 97 25.02 0.17 38.37
C ALA A 97 26.34 0.93 38.48
N ARG A 98 26.24 2.12 39.09
CA ARG A 98 27.27 2.91 39.79
C ARG A 98 28.37 3.56 38.94
#